data_AF-A0A367RRL4-F1
#
_entry.id   AF-A0A367RRL4-F1
#
_cell.length_a   1.000
_cell.length_b   1.000
_cell.length_c   1.000
_cell.angle_alpha   90.00
_cell.angle_beta   90.00
_cell.angle_gamma   90.00
#
_symmetry.space_group_name_H-M   'P 1'
#
loop_
_entity.id
_entity.type
_entity.pdbx_description
1 polymer ?
#
loop_
_entity_poly.entity_id
_entity_poly.type
_entity_poly.pdbx_seq_one_letter_code
_entity_poly.pdbx_strand_id
1 'polypeptide(L)'
;MSKFQINIDFSNVDFTSLETDDDFTREAKILLPQALVKLGETVGEKTWEELNKTKGTGTKQKSSQSEKRKFIQETGKNYQRHASNRERQELEEYIVEQLRIHKQ
;
A
#
# COMPACT_ATOMS: atom_id res chain seq x y z
N MET A 1 -10.69 12.61 3.22
CA MET A 1 -10.08 11.77 2.18
C MET A 1 -8.68 11.42 2.65
N SER A 2 -8.38 10.13 2.83
CA SER A 2 -7.07 9.68 3.30
C SER A 2 -5.97 10.02 2.29
N LYS A 3 -4.78 10.36 2.81
CA LYS A 3 -3.53 10.55 2.02
C LYS A 3 -3.13 9.27 1.28
N PHE A 4 -3.56 8.12 1.78
CA PHE A 4 -3.23 6.81 1.24
C PHE A 4 -4.37 6.27 0.37
N GLN A 5 -4.12 6.09 -0.92
CA GLN A 5 -5.05 5.49 -1.87
C GLN A 5 -4.76 3.99 -2.02
N ILE A 6 -4.85 3.24 -0.92
CA ILE A 6 -4.60 1.80 -0.91
C ILE A 6 -5.80 1.03 -0.37
N ASN A 7 -6.05 -0.15 -0.93
CA ASN A 7 -7.04 -1.09 -0.42
C ASN A 7 -6.35 -2.09 0.52
N ILE A 8 -6.54 -1.94 1.83
CA ILE A 8 -6.01 -2.86 2.84
C ILE A 8 -6.94 -4.06 2.92
N ASP A 9 -6.35 -5.26 2.96
CA ASP A 9 -7.15 -6.48 3.08
C ASP A 9 -7.41 -6.76 4.57
N PHE A 10 -8.67 -6.65 4.99
CA PHE A 10 -9.11 -6.91 6.36
C PHE A 10 -9.78 -8.29 6.51
N SER A 11 -9.74 -9.15 5.49
CA SER A 11 -10.46 -10.43 5.49
C SER A 11 -10.04 -11.38 6.62
N ASN A 12 -8.81 -11.22 7.12
CA ASN A 12 -8.25 -12.04 8.21
C ASN A 12 -8.32 -11.36 9.59
N VAL A 13 -8.94 -10.17 9.67
CA VAL A 13 -9.03 -9.43 10.93
C VAL A 13 -10.24 -9.93 11.72
N ASP A 14 -10.00 -10.39 12.94
CA ASP A 14 -11.08 -10.69 13.88
C ASP A 14 -11.52 -9.42 14.61
N PHE A 15 -12.45 -8.68 14.00
CA PHE A 15 -13.02 -7.45 14.56
C PHE A 15 -13.72 -7.66 15.91
N THR A 16 -14.18 -8.88 16.21
CA THR A 16 -14.85 -9.16 17.49
C THR A 16 -13.87 -9.07 18.66
N SER A 17 -12.60 -9.44 18.43
CA SER A 17 -11.53 -9.37 19.43
C SER A 17 -10.94 -7.97 19.67
N LEU A 18 -11.27 -6.98 18.85
CA LEU A 18 -10.68 -5.63 18.92
C LEU A 18 -11.46 -4.69 19.86
N GLU A 19 -11.27 -4.80 21.17
CA GLU A 19 -12.05 -4.01 22.15
C GLU A 19 -11.36 -2.73 22.60
N THR A 20 -10.03 -2.75 22.69
CA THR A 20 -9.22 -1.64 23.21
C THR A 20 -8.39 -0.97 22.12
N ASP A 21 -7.96 0.26 22.36
CA ASP A 21 -7.05 0.99 21.47
C ASP A 21 -5.74 0.22 21.21
N ASP A 22 -5.27 -0.54 22.20
CA ASP A 22 -4.10 -1.41 22.08
C ASP A 22 -4.35 -2.58 21.12
N ASP A 23 -5.57 -3.13 21.08
CA ASP A 23 -5.93 -4.20 20.13
C ASP A 23 -5.90 -3.69 18.69
N PHE A 24 -6.49 -2.53 18.43
CA PHE A 24 -6.43 -1.90 17.11
C PHE A 24 -5.00 -1.59 16.68
N THR A 25 -4.20 -1.05 17.60
CA THR A 25 -2.80 -0.72 17.33
C THR A 25 -1.98 -1.97 17.03
N ARG A 26 -2.20 -3.06 17.80
CA ARG A 26 -1.55 -4.36 17.57
C ARG A 26 -1.91 -4.92 16.20
N GLU A 27 -3.18 -4.91 15.84
CA GLU A 27 -3.65 -5.40 14.55
C GLU A 27 -3.12 -4.56 13.38
N ALA A 28 -3.11 -3.23 13.55
CA ALA A 28 -2.53 -2.32 12.57
C ALA A 28 -1.05 -2.61 12.29
N LYS A 29 -0.26 -2.93 13.33
CA LYS A 29 1.15 -3.33 13.19
C LYS A 29 1.33 -4.64 12.42
N ILE A 30 0.39 -5.58 12.56
CA ILE A 30 0.40 -6.84 11.81
C ILE A 30 0.12 -6.58 10.32
N LEU A 31 -0.81 -5.67 10.01
CA LEU A 31 -1.20 -5.32 8.65
C LEU A 31 -0.19 -4.36 7.96
N LEU A 32 0.58 -3.60 8.74
CA LEU A 32 1.47 -2.55 8.25
C LEU A 32 2.45 -3.00 7.16
N PRO A 33 3.16 -4.15 7.27
CA PRO A 33 4.07 -4.60 6.22
C PRO A 33 3.36 -4.80 4.87
N GLN A 34 2.17 -5.40 4.87
CA GLN A 34 1.41 -5.63 3.64
C GLN A 34 0.86 -4.32 3.07
N ALA A 35 0.38 -3.42 3.93
CA ALA A 35 -0.08 -2.11 3.54
C ALA A 35 1.03 -1.27 2.89
N LEU A 36 2.26 -1.31 3.43
CA LEU A 36 3.42 -0.65 2.84
C LEU A 36 3.74 -1.21 1.43
N VAL A 37 3.68 -2.53 1.26
CA VAL A 37 3.87 -3.14 -0.06
C VAL A 37 2.82 -2.62 -1.04
N LYS A 38 1.53 -2.66 -0.68
CA LYS A 38 0.45 -2.15 -1.53
C LYS A 38 0.59 -0.66 -1.87
N LEU A 39 1.08 0.14 -0.92
CA LEU A 39 1.36 1.56 -1.15
C LEU A 39 2.45 1.75 -2.20
N GLY A 40 3.57 1.02 -2.06
CA GLY A 40 4.64 1.03 -3.05
C GLY A 40 4.21 0.46 -4.41
N GLU A 41 3.36 -0.56 -4.44
CA GLU A 41 2.78 -1.09 -5.69
C GLU A 41 1.91 -0.04 -6.39
N THR A 42 1.08 0.68 -5.64
CA THR A 42 0.22 1.76 -6.17
C THR A 42 1.05 2.92 -6.72
N VAL A 43 2.11 3.32 -6.02
CA VAL A 43 3.07 4.33 -6.50
C VAL A 43 3.77 3.82 -7.76
N GLY A 44 4.27 2.59 -7.74
CA GLY A 44 4.94 1.97 -8.88
C GLY A 44 4.04 1.87 -10.11
N GLU A 45 2.76 1.56 -9.93
CA GLU A 45 1.79 1.52 -11.01
C GLU A 45 1.61 2.90 -11.65
N LYS A 46 1.40 3.95 -10.84
CA LYS A 46 1.27 5.33 -11.34
C LYS A 46 2.54 5.80 -12.04
N THR A 47 3.70 5.57 -11.44
CA THR A 47 5.01 5.93 -12.04
C THR A 47 5.21 5.21 -13.37
N TRP A 48 4.88 3.92 -13.45
CA TRP A 48 4.99 3.16 -14.70
C TRP A 48 4.07 3.70 -15.79
N GLU A 49 2.84 4.08 -15.44
CA GLU A 49 1.89 4.68 -16.38
C GLU A 49 2.35 6.05 -16.88
N GLU A 50 2.89 6.91 -16.01
CA GLU A 50 3.45 8.21 -16.37
C GLU A 50 4.67 8.08 -17.29
N LEU A 51 5.58 7.15 -17.00
CA LEU A 51 6.74 6.85 -17.84
C LEU A 51 6.36 6.36 -19.24
N ASN A 52 5.26 5.61 -19.36
CA ASN A 52 4.77 5.14 -20.66
C ASN A 52 3.94 6.19 -21.40
N LYS A 53 3.25 7.09 -20.70
CA LYS A 53 2.56 8.24 -21.31
C LYS A 53 3.53 9.26 -21.92
N THR A 54 4.67 9.50 -21.27
CA THR A 54 5.67 10.49 -21.72
C THR A 54 6.56 9.99 -22.86
N LYS A 55 6.72 8.67 -23.05
CA LYS A 55 7.47 8.06 -24.17
C LYS A 55 6.71 8.04 -25.51
N GLY A 56 5.56 8.70 -25.58
CA GLY A 56 4.64 8.69 -26.72
C GLY A 56 5.03 9.44 -27.99
N THR A 57 6.30 9.85 -28.19
CA THR A 57 6.72 10.59 -29.41
C THR A 57 7.68 9.86 -30.36
N GLY A 58 7.93 8.55 -30.22
CA GLY A 58 8.79 7.90 -31.23
C GLY A 58 8.80 6.39 -31.33
N THR A 59 8.55 5.64 -30.27
CA THR A 59 8.66 4.17 -30.34
C THR A 59 7.76 3.55 -29.30
N LYS A 60 6.72 2.82 -29.75
CA LYS A 60 5.97 1.89 -28.91
C LYS A 60 6.93 0.80 -28.42
N GLN A 61 7.68 1.07 -27.34
CA GLN A 61 8.22 -0.01 -26.54
C GLN A 61 7.00 -0.68 -25.92
N LYS A 62 6.63 -1.83 -26.47
CA LYS A 62 5.68 -2.77 -25.88
C LYS A 62 6.29 -3.30 -24.59
N SER A 63 6.36 -2.46 -23.55
CA SER A 63 6.73 -2.92 -22.24
C SER A 63 5.68 -3.94 -21.83
N SER A 64 6.09 -5.20 -21.75
CA SER A 64 5.22 -6.35 -21.59
C SER A 64 4.45 -6.23 -20.27
N GLN A 65 3.23 -6.77 -20.22
CA GLN A 65 2.44 -6.79 -18.98
C GLN A 65 3.18 -7.52 -17.84
N SER A 66 4.09 -8.44 -18.17
CA SER A 66 5.01 -9.08 -17.23
C SER A 66 6.04 -8.12 -16.64
N GLU A 67 6.63 -7.22 -17.43
CA GLU A 67 7.56 -6.21 -16.93
C GLU A 67 6.86 -5.19 -16.05
N LYS A 68 5.64 -4.73 -16.42
CA LYS A 68 4.81 -3.87 -15.55
C LYS A 68 4.60 -4.53 -14.19
N ARG A 69 4.17 -5.80 -14.19
CA ARG A 69 3.93 -6.56 -12.94
C ARG A 69 5.19 -6.69 -12.09
N LYS A 70 6.33 -7.02 -12.71
CA LYS A 70 7.61 -7.17 -12.00
C LYS A 70 8.05 -5.83 -11.38
N PHE A 71 7.99 -4.75 -12.15
CA PHE A 71 8.34 -3.40 -11.67
C PHE A 71 7.49 -2.98 -10.47
N ILE A 72 6.17 -3.20 -10.55
CA ILE A 72 5.23 -2.88 -9.46
C ILE A 72 5.58 -3.68 -8.19
N GLN A 73 5.76 -4.99 -8.32
CA GLN A 73 6.08 -5.87 -7.18
C GLN A 73 7.42 -5.54 -6.54
N GLU A 74 8.44 -5.26 -7.35
CA GLU A 74 9.77 -4.84 -6.85
C GLU A 74 9.69 -3.49 -6.15
N THR A 75 8.95 -2.53 -6.72
CA THR A 75 8.72 -1.22 -6.10
C THR A 75 8.00 -1.35 -4.76
N GLY A 76 6.96 -2.19 -4.68
CA GLY A 76 6.25 -2.48 -3.43
C GLY A 76 7.16 -3.02 -2.32
N LYS A 77 7.94 -4.06 -2.64
CA LYS A 77 8.90 -4.65 -1.70
C LYS A 77 9.99 -3.65 -1.29
N ASN A 78 10.48 -2.86 -2.23
CA ASN A 78 11.52 -1.86 -1.97
C ASN A 78 10.98 -0.74 -1.06
N TYR A 79 9.77 -0.26 -1.34
CA TYR A 79 9.10 0.75 -0.54
C TYR A 79 8.93 0.26 0.91
N GLN A 80 8.44 -0.97 1.11
CA GLN A 80 8.29 -1.55 2.44
C GLN A 80 9.61 -1.65 3.23
N ARG A 81 10.75 -1.83 2.56
CA ARG A 81 12.07 -1.86 3.22
C ARG A 81 12.61 -0.47 3.53
N HIS A 82 12.37 0.51 2.67
CA HIS A 82 12.93 1.85 2.76
C HIS A 82 12.00 2.90 3.36
N ALA A 83 10.73 2.56 3.65
CA ALA A 83 9.78 3.45 4.30
C ALA A 83 10.33 3.98 5.62
N SER A 84 10.29 5.31 5.76
CA SER A 84 10.76 6.00 6.96
C SER A 84 9.90 5.67 8.19
N ASN A 85 10.45 5.86 9.39
CA ASN A 85 9.69 5.66 10.63
C ASN A 85 8.43 6.53 10.68
N ARG A 86 8.53 7.76 10.16
CA ARG A 86 7.38 8.67 10.06
C ARG A 86 6.29 8.12 9.13
N GLU A 87 6.64 7.67 7.93
CA GLU A 87 5.65 7.10 7.01
C GLU A 87 5.01 5.83 7.56
N ARG A 88 5.81 4.99 8.24
CA ARG A 88 5.30 3.80 8.93
C ARG A 88 4.26 4.17 9.98
N GLN A 89 4.56 5.18 10.81
CA GLN A 89 3.64 5.66 11.83
C GLN A 89 2.38 6.27 11.22
N GLU A 90 2.51 7.14 10.22
CA GLU A 90 1.36 7.75 9.53
C GLU A 90 0.46 6.66 8.90
N LEU A 91 1.05 5.60 8.35
CA LEU A 91 0.30 4.49 7.78
C LEU A 91 -0.33 3.59 8.83
N GLU A 92 0.34 3.36 9.95
CA GLU A 92 -0.21 2.63 11.11
C GLU A 92 -1.45 3.33 11.66
N GLU A 93 -1.36 4.64 11.92
CA GLU A 93 -2.48 5.47 12.37
C GLU A 93 -3.66 5.40 11.39
N TYR A 94 -3.37 5.44 10.09
CA TYR A 94 -4.40 5.25 9.05
C TYR A 94 -5.06 3.88 9.11
N ILE A 95 -4.29 2.79 9.29
CA ILE A 95 -4.84 1.44 9.40
C ILE A 95 -5.74 1.34 10.65
N VAL A 96 -5.31 1.88 11.79
CA VAL A 96 -6.12 1.93 13.03
C VAL A 96 -7.46 2.62 12.76
N GLU A 97 -7.44 3.76 12.08
CA GLU A 97 -8.68 4.49 11.75
C GLU A 97 -9.58 3.69 10.81
N GLN A 98 -9.02 3.00 9.81
CA GLN A 98 -9.80 2.12 8.93
C GLN A 98 -10.41 0.92 9.66
N LEU A 99 -9.68 0.32 10.61
CA LEU A 99 -10.19 -0.78 11.44
C LEU A 99 -11.35 -0.32 12.32
N ARG A 100 -11.26 0.87 12.90
CA ARG A 100 -12.35 1.49 13.69
C ARG A 100 -13.58 1.74 12.84
N ILE A 101 -13.41 2.28 11.62
CA ILE A 101 -14.52 2.52 10.69
C ILE A 101 -15.19 1.20 10.27
N HIS A 102 -14.40 0.15 10.00
CA HIS A 102 -14.97 -1.16 9.60
C HIS A 102 -15.71 -1.90 10.71
N LYS A 103 -15.38 -1.63 11.99
CA LYS A 103 -16.04 -2.26 13.13
C LYS A 103 -17.42 -1.64 13.45
N GLN A 104 -17.65 -0.38 13.05
CA GLN A 104 -18.92 0.33 13.27
C GLN A 104 -20.02 -0.18 12.34
#